data_AF-A0A091B3A9-F1
#
_entry.id   AF-A0A091B3A9-F1
#
_cell.length_a   1.000
_cell.length_b   1.000
_cell.length_c   1.000
_cell.angle_alpha   90.00
_cell.angle_beta   90.00
_cell.angle_gamma   90.00
#
_symmetry.space_group_name_H-M   'P 1'
#
loop_
_entity.id
_entity.type
_entity.pdbx_description
1 polymer ?
#
loop_
_entity_poly.entity_id
_entity_poly.type
_entity_poly.pdbx_seq_one_letter_code
_entity_poly.pdbx_strand_id
1 'polypeptide(L)'
;MALTTCLEKGGPHVAPDHFRLMIDCAEACRAAAALMINHSPYHAEFCRLCAQICRDCAASCEELDGMEACVRACRQCAQACEAMAASP
;
A
#
# COMPACT_ATOMS: atom_id res chain seq x y z
N MET A 1 6.82 8.47 1.92
CA MET A 1 7.97 7.55 1.80
C MET A 1 8.52 7.57 0.38
N ALA A 2 7.76 7.20 -0.67
CA ALA A 2 8.28 7.13 -2.05
C ALA A 2 8.97 8.42 -2.54
N LEU A 3 8.24 9.54 -2.58
CA LEU A 3 8.76 10.81 -3.14
C LEU A 3 9.76 11.54 -2.24
N THR A 4 9.76 11.26 -0.94
CA THR A 4 10.53 12.03 0.06
C THR A 4 11.73 11.27 0.61
N THR A 5 11.66 9.95 0.70
CA THR A 5 12.73 9.13 1.28
C THR A 5 13.40 8.34 0.17
N CYS A 6 12.61 7.61 -0.63
CA CYS A 6 13.14 6.72 -1.64
C CYS A 6 13.78 7.49 -2.81
N LEU A 7 13.08 8.52 -3.30
CA LEU A 7 13.58 9.36 -4.40
C LEU A 7 14.88 10.09 -4.04
N GLU A 8 15.01 10.56 -2.80
CA GLU A 8 16.21 11.26 -2.32
C GLU A 8 17.38 10.29 -2.06
N LYS A 9 17.12 9.09 -1.54
CA LYS A 9 18.15 8.07 -1.33
C LYS A 9 18.68 7.50 -2.65
N GLY A 10 17.83 7.31 -3.65
CA GLY A 10 18.20 6.71 -4.93
C GLY A 10 18.63 5.24 -4.80
N GLY A 11 19.32 4.72 -5.83
CA GLY A 11 19.80 3.33 -5.84
C GLY A 11 18.65 2.31 -5.77
N PRO A 12 18.73 1.28 -4.91
CA PRO A 12 17.67 0.28 -4.75
C PRO A 12 16.30 0.87 -4.39
N HIS A 13 16.27 2.02 -3.69
CA HIS A 13 15.04 2.71 -3.33
C HIS A 13 14.27 3.27 -4.54
N VAL A 14 14.90 3.40 -5.71
CA VAL A 14 14.24 3.84 -6.95
C VAL A 14 14.31 2.77 -8.04
N ALA A 15 14.56 1.51 -7.66
CA ALA A 15 14.43 0.40 -8.59
C ALA A 15 13.02 0.43 -9.21
N PRO A 16 12.89 0.31 -10.54
CA PRO A 16 11.63 0.60 -11.22
C PRO A 16 10.43 -0.16 -10.67
N ASP A 17 10.59 -1.44 -10.32
CA ASP A 17 9.49 -2.27 -9.84
C ASP A 17 9.09 -1.91 -8.40
N HIS A 18 10.07 -1.65 -7.52
CA HIS A 18 9.82 -1.17 -6.16
C HIS A 18 9.10 0.19 -6.18
N PHE A 19 9.62 1.14 -6.97
CA PHE A 19 9.08 2.50 -6.96
C PHE A 19 7.67 2.56 -7.57
N ARG A 20 7.40 1.80 -8.64
CA ARG A 20 6.02 1.65 -9.18
C ARG A 20 5.09 1.07 -8.14
N LEU A 21 5.49 -0.02 -7.47
CA LEU A 21 4.69 -0.67 -6.45
C LEU A 21 4.35 0.28 -5.28
N MET A 22 5.29 1.14 -4.88
CA MET A 22 5.01 2.16 -3.86
C MET A 22 3.95 3.19 -4.29
N ILE A 23 4.00 3.63 -5.55
CA ILE A 23 3.00 4.55 -6.11
C ILE A 23 1.64 3.85 -6.22
N ASP A 24 1.62 2.63 -6.76
CA ASP A 24 0.40 1.82 -6.87
C ASP A 24 -0.22 1.56 -5.50
N CYS A 25 0.59 1.26 -4.48
CA CYS A 25 0.13 1.11 -3.10
C CYS A 25 -0.51 2.39 -2.57
N ALA A 26 0.10 3.55 -2.79
CA ALA A 26 -0.46 4.82 -2.33
C ALA A 26 -1.81 5.13 -2.98
N GLU A 27 -1.93 4.90 -4.29
CA GLU A 27 -3.17 5.17 -5.02
C GLU A 27 -4.26 4.13 -4.74
N ALA A 28 -3.90 2.85 -4.57
CA ALA A 28 -4.84 1.81 -4.13
C ALA A 28 -5.38 2.13 -2.72
N CYS A 29 -4.53 2.51 -1.77
CA CYS A 29 -4.96 2.91 -0.44
C CYS A 29 -5.94 4.10 -0.49
N ARG A 30 -5.64 5.11 -1.32
CA ARG A 30 -6.50 6.28 -1.50
C ARG A 30 -7.87 5.89 -2.07
N ALA A 31 -7.88 5.06 -3.10
CA ALA A 31 -9.11 4.59 -3.74
C ALA A 31 -9.95 3.72 -2.80
N ALA A 32 -9.32 2.79 -2.07
CA ALA A 32 -10.00 1.96 -1.07
C ALA A 32 -10.68 2.84 -0.01
N ALA A 33 -9.98 3.83 0.52
CA ALA A 33 -10.54 4.78 1.48
C ALA A 33 -11.75 5.54 0.90
N ALA A 34 -11.64 6.05 -0.33
CA ALA A 34 -12.73 6.76 -0.98
C ALA A 34 -13.97 5.88 -1.20
N LEU A 35 -13.79 4.62 -1.63
CA LEU A 35 -14.90 3.69 -1.84
C LEU A 35 -15.60 3.33 -0.52
N MET A 36 -14.83 3.13 0.56
CA MET A 36 -15.39 2.88 1.89
C MET A 36 -16.18 4.08 2.43
N ILE A 37 -15.61 5.30 2.34
CA ILE A 37 -16.27 6.54 2.80
C ILE A 37 -17.57 6.81 2.05
N ASN A 38 -17.60 6.49 0.76
CA ASN A 38 -18.78 6.71 -0.09
C ASN A 38 -19.81 5.57 -0.01
N HIS A 39 -19.60 4.58 0.86
CA HIS A 39 -20.44 3.38 0.95
C HIS A 39 -20.65 2.69 -0.41
N SER A 40 -19.59 2.64 -1.22
CA SER A 40 -19.66 2.03 -2.54
C SER A 40 -19.84 0.51 -2.44
N PRO A 41 -20.75 -0.12 -3.20
CA PRO A 41 -20.88 -1.58 -3.20
C PRO A 41 -19.63 -2.31 -3.70
N TYR A 42 -18.68 -1.59 -4.31
CA TYR A 42 -17.41 -2.14 -4.80
C TYR A 42 -16.30 -2.11 -3.74
N HIS A 43 -16.54 -1.56 -2.54
CA HIS A 43 -15.48 -1.41 -1.53
C HIS A 43 -14.87 -2.76 -1.14
N ALA A 44 -15.69 -3.81 -0.96
CA ALA A 44 -15.20 -5.10 -0.48
C ALA A 44 -14.27 -5.79 -1.48
N GLU A 45 -14.59 -5.72 -2.78
CA GLU A 45 -13.74 -6.24 -3.84
C GLU A 45 -12.44 -5.44 -3.95
N PHE A 46 -12.53 -4.11 -3.93
CA PHE A 46 -11.37 -3.25 -4.04
C PHE A 46 -10.44 -3.37 -2.82
N CYS A 47 -10.98 -3.51 -1.61
CA CYS A 47 -10.21 -3.74 -0.39
C CYS A 47 -9.39 -5.03 -0.45
N ARG A 48 -9.88 -6.10 -1.10
CA ARG A 48 -9.08 -7.33 -1.31
C ARG A 48 -7.83 -7.04 -2.16
N LEU A 49 -8.00 -6.31 -3.25
CA LEU A 49 -6.87 -5.89 -4.10
C LEU A 49 -5.90 -4.97 -3.34
N CYS A 50 -6.44 -3.97 -2.63
CA CYS A 50 -5.63 -3.06 -1.83
C CYS A 50 -4.80 -3.81 -0.77
N ALA A 51 -5.38 -4.81 -0.10
CA ALA A 51 -4.67 -5.63 0.87
C ALA A 51 -3.50 -6.39 0.23
N GLN A 52 -3.71 -6.98 -0.96
CA GLN A 52 -2.65 -7.66 -1.71
C GLN A 52 -1.52 -6.70 -2.06
N ILE A 53 -1.83 -5.54 -2.66
CA ILE A 53 -0.83 -4.52 -3.03
C ILE A 53 -0.07 -4.04 -1.79
N CYS A 54 -0.74 -3.85 -0.65
CA CYS A 54 -0.10 -3.47 0.60
C CYS A 54 0.88 -4.55 1.10
N ARG A 55 0.55 -5.84 0.98
CA ARG A 55 1.45 -6.94 1.37
C ARG A 55 2.69 -6.97 0.48
N ASP A 56 2.51 -6.82 -0.82
CA ASP A 56 3.61 -6.80 -1.78
C ASP A 56 4.52 -5.58 -1.54
N CYS A 57 3.92 -4.41 -1.32
CA CYS A 57 4.64 -3.18 -0.99
C CYS A 57 5.42 -3.30 0.32
N ALA A 58 4.82 -3.90 1.36
CA ALA A 58 5.50 -4.16 2.62
C ALA A 58 6.72 -5.08 2.43
N ALA A 59 6.56 -6.19 1.72
CA ALA A 59 7.64 -7.13 1.44
C ALA A 59 8.79 -6.45 0.67
N SER A 60 8.47 -5.66 -0.36
CA SER A 60 9.48 -4.90 -1.10
C SER A 60 10.19 -3.84 -0.24
N CYS A 61 9.46 -3.19 0.67
CA CYS A 61 10.05 -2.22 1.60
C CYS A 61 10.93 -2.86 2.68
N GLU A 62 10.71 -4.13 3.04
CA GLU A 62 11.51 -4.85 4.06
C GLU A 62 12.95 -5.12 3.61
N GLU A 63 13.20 -5.13 2.30
CA GLU A 63 14.53 -5.32 1.71
C GLU A 63 15.39 -4.05 1.77
N LEU A 64 14.83 -2.93 2.21
CA LEU A 64 15.45 -1.60 2.17
C LEU A 64 15.60 -0.98 3.56
N ASP A 65 16.68 -0.23 3.76
CA ASP A 65 16.97 0.47 5.01
C ASP A 65 16.11 1.73 5.23
N GLY A 66 15.64 1.96 6.46
CA GLY A 66 14.88 3.17 6.81
C GLY A 66 13.42 3.16 6.32
N MET A 67 12.89 1.99 5.95
CA MET A 67 11.54 1.81 5.43
C MET A 67 10.56 1.22 6.45
N GLU A 68 10.96 1.09 7.73
CA GLU A 68 10.20 0.40 8.77
C GLU A 68 8.83 1.05 9.01
N ALA A 69 8.74 2.37 8.85
CA ALA A 69 7.47 3.08 8.94
C ALA A 69 6.52 2.71 7.80
N CYS A 70 7.02 2.56 6.57
CA CYS A 70 6.22 2.14 5.41
C CYS A 70 5.75 0.70 5.59
N VAL A 71 6.64 -0.20 6.01
CA VAL A 71 6.33 -1.61 6.28
C VAL A 71 5.22 -1.74 7.31
N ARG A 72 5.31 -1.02 8.45
CA ARG A 72 4.26 -1.03 9.47
C ARG A 72 2.94 -0.50 8.93
N ALA A 73 2.95 0.62 8.21
CA ALA A 73 1.75 1.22 7.64
C ALA A 73 1.07 0.29 6.62
N CYS A 74 1.83 -0.33 5.72
CA CYS A 74 1.30 -1.24 4.71
C CYS A 74 0.71 -2.50 5.36
N ARG A 75 1.37 -3.09 6.35
CA ARG A 75 0.84 -4.25 7.11
C ARG A 75 -0.45 -3.92 7.85
N GLN A 76 -0.53 -2.75 8.49
CA GLN A 76 -1.76 -2.27 9.15
C GLN A 76 -2.88 -2.04 8.13
N CYS A 77 -2.58 -1.41 6.99
CA CYS A 77 -3.56 -1.16 5.94
C CYS A 77 -4.08 -2.46 5.33
N ALA A 78 -3.21 -3.45 5.10
CA ALA A 78 -3.61 -4.75 4.60
C ALA A 78 -4.60 -5.45 5.55
N GLN A 79 -4.29 -5.48 6.85
CA GLN A 79 -5.20 -6.05 7.87
C GLN A 79 -6.54 -5.33 7.93
N ALA A 80 -6.53 -3.99 7.87
CA ALA A 80 -7.75 -3.21 7.86
C ALA A 80 -8.59 -3.48 6.59
N CYS A 81 -7.95 -3.52 5.42
CA CYS A 81 -8.63 -3.81 4.16
C CYS A 81 -9.19 -5.24 4.13
N GLU A 82 -8.51 -6.23 4.72
CA GLU A 82 -9.03 -7.60 4.84
C GLU A 82 -10.29 -7.66 5.71
N ALA A 83 -10.31 -6.93 6.84
CA ALA A 83 -11.50 -6.82 7.67
C ALA A 83 -12.67 -6.15 6.92
N MET A 84 -12.38 -5.09 6.17
CA MET A 84 -13.38 -4.37 5.37
C MET A 84 -13.87 -5.17 4.16
N ALA A 85 -13.02 -6.01 3.58
CA ALA A 85 -13.39 -6.95 2.52
C ALA A 85 -14.31 -8.08 3.00
N ALA A 86 -14.23 -8.46 4.26
CA ALA A 86 -15.12 -9.44 4.89
C ALA A 86 -16.42 -8.82 5.43
N SER A 87 -16.55 -7.49 5.38
CA SER A 87 -17.75 -6.77 5.81
C SER A 87 -18.74 -6.64 4.63
N PRO A 88 -20.06 -6.80 4.88
CA PRO A 88 -21.10 -6.77 3.86
C PRO A 88 -21.38 -5.37 3.30
#